data_AF-A0A970FK77-F1
#
_entry.id   AF-A0A970FK77-F1
#
_cell.length_a   1.000
_cell.length_b   1.000
_cell.length_c   1.000
_cell.angle_alpha   90.00
_cell.angle_beta   90.00
_cell.angle_gamma   90.00
#
_symmetry.space_group_name_H-M   'P 1'
#
loop_
_entity.id
_entity.type
_entity.pdbx_description
1 polymer ?
#
loop_
_entity_poly.entity_id
_entity_poly.type
_entity_poly.pdbx_seq_one_letter_code
_entity_poly.pdbx_strand_id
1 'polypeptide(L)' 'MADFWDLEEPLGKFAKNSREEIQIKKVAKNSKTYIDIRTFWYDSKTEEYRPSQKGVTIPLEYVGELLSILENVE' A
#
# COMPACT_ATOMS: atom_id res chain seq x y z
N MET A 1 12.30 10.43 7.48
CA MET A 1 11.53 10.64 6.23
C MET A 1 10.22 11.26 6.66
N ALA A 2 9.82 12.40 6.08
CA ALA A 2 8.56 13.02 6.47
C ALA A 2 7.42 12.07 6.12
N ASP A 3 6.71 11.58 7.13
CA ASP A 3 5.51 10.77 6.96
C ASP A 3 4.53 11.57 6.11
N PHE A 4 4.35 11.15 4.85
CA PHE A 4 3.44 11.82 3.91
C PHE A 4 1.98 11.71 4.37
N TRP A 5 1.69 10.65 5.13
CA TRP A 5 0.40 10.33 5.71
C TRP A 5 0.37 10.75 7.18
N ASP A 6 -0.79 11.24 7.62
CA ASP A 6 -1.01 11.59 9.02
C ASP A 6 -1.15 10.32 9.89
N LEU A 7 -1.59 9.21 9.28
CA LEU A 7 -1.71 7.90 9.90
C LEU A 7 -1.42 6.81 8.88
N GLU A 8 -0.69 5.78 9.28
CA GLU A 8 -0.45 4.56 8.51
C GLU A 8 -0.71 3.31 9.37
N GLU A 9 -1.65 2.48 8.94
CA GLU A 9 -1.99 1.19 9.55
C GLU A 9 -1.72 0.06 8.54
N PRO A 10 -0.75 -0.83 8.78
CA PRO A 10 -0.46 -1.93 7.87
C PRO A 10 -1.60 -2.96 7.90
N LEU A 11 -2.14 -3.31 6.72
CA LEU A 11 -3.17 -4.34 6.58
C LEU A 11 -2.57 -5.69 6.19
N GLY A 12 -1.52 -5.67 5.36
CA GLY A 12 -0.88 -6.88 4.90
C GLY A 12 0.20 -6.60 3.87
N LYS A 13 0.96 -7.64 3.52
CA LYS A 13 2.00 -7.56 2.49
C LYS A 13 2.25 -8.93 1.88
N PHE A 14 2.74 -8.93 0.65
CA PHE A 14 3.17 -10.15 -0.04
C PHE A 14 4.35 -9.89 -0.96
N ALA A 15 5.18 -10.92 -1.17
CA ALA A 15 6.33 -10.82 -2.06
C ALA A 15 5.85 -10.73 -3.52
N LYS A 16 6.36 -9.73 -4.26
CA LYS A 16 6.16 -9.62 -5.70
C LYS A 16 7.24 -10.39 -6.45
N ASN A 17 8.47 -10.31 -5.97
CA ASN A 17 9.63 -11.07 -6.43
C ASN A 17 10.71 -11.09 -5.33
N SER A 18 11.91 -11.57 -5.64
CA SER A 18 13.03 -11.69 -4.69
C SER A 18 13.55 -10.37 -4.12
N ARG A 19 13.20 -9.21 -4.70
CA ARG A 19 13.70 -7.89 -4.29
C ARG A 19 12.60 -6.85 -4.04
N GLU A 20 11.35 -7.20 -4.33
CA GLU A 20 10.21 -6.30 -4.20
C GLU A 20 9.06 -7.00 -3.46
N GLU A 21 8.41 -6.26 -2.56
CA GLU A 21 7.15 -6.68 -1.93
C GLU A 21 6.07 -5.64 -2.21
N ILE A 22 4.81 -6.08 -2.23
CA ILE A 22 3.66 -5.19 -2.23
C ILE A 22 3.19 -5.09 -0.79
N GLN A 23 3.12 -3.87 -0.28
CA GLN A 23 2.51 -3.57 1.01
C GLN A 23 1.17 -2.89 0.78
N ILE A 24 0.18 -3.33 1.56
CA ILE A 24 -1.16 -2.74 1.60
C ILE A 24 -1.34 -2.13 2.97
N LYS A 25 -1.64 -0.82 2.98
CA LYS A 25 -1.81 -0.05 4.21
C LYS A 25 -3.12 0.74 4.14
N LYS A 26 -3.79 0.87 5.26
CA LYS A 26 -4.83 1.89 5.46
C LYS A 26 -4.14 3.16 5.92
N VAL A 27 -4.35 4.25 5.20
CA VAL A 27 -3.66 5.51 5.45
C VAL A 27 -4.65 6.66 5.54
N ALA A 28 -4.30 7.72 6.28
CA ALA A 28 -5.12 8.91 6.37
C ALA A 28 -4.34 10.19 6.04
N LYS A 29 -5.00 11.13 5.36
CA LYS A 29 -4.48 12.47 5.10
C LYS A 29 -5.60 13.50 5.10
N ASN A 30 -5.43 14.60 5.81
CA ASN A 30 -6.41 15.69 5.86
C ASN A 30 -7.84 15.18 6.14
N SER A 31 -7.99 14.30 7.15
CA SER A 31 -9.26 13.66 7.55
C SER A 31 -9.91 12.74 6.49
N LYS A 32 -9.21 12.43 5.40
CA LYS A 32 -9.65 11.43 4.42
C LYS A 32 -8.86 10.13 4.59
N THR A 33 -9.56 9.01 4.50
CA THR A 33 -8.97 7.66 4.64
C THR A 33 -8.86 7.00 3.29
N TYR A 34 -7.77 6.27 3.09
CA TYR A 34 -7.43 5.59 1.85
C TYR A 34 -6.84 4.21 2.13
N ILE A 35 -6.84 3.36 1.11
CA ILE A 35 -6.02 2.16 1.04
C ILE A 35 -4.87 2.45 0.06
N ASP A 36 -3.63 2.44 0.54
CA ASP A 36 -2.43 2.52 -0.29
C ASP A 36 -1.92 1.11 -0.59
N ILE A 37 -1.88 0.78 -1.88
CA ILE A 37 -1.32 -0.47 -2.40
C ILE A 37 -0.05 -0.08 -3.17
N ARG A 38 1.12 -0.39 -2.62
CA ARG A 38 2.39 0.12 -3.16
C ARG A 38 3.47 -0.93 -3.19
N THR A 39 4.29 -0.87 -4.24
CA THR A 39 5.50 -1.69 -4.36
C THR A 39 6.60 -1.06 -3.52
N PHE A 40 7.21 -1.86 -2.66
CA PHE A 40 8.40 -1.55 -1.89
C PHE A 40 9.57 -2.35 -2.44
N TRP A 41 10.72 -1.72 -2.55
CA TRP A 41 11.97 -2.36 -2.98
C TRP A 41 12.90 -2.51 -1.80
N TYR A 42 13.65 -3.61 -1.76
CA TYR A 42 14.62 -3.86 -0.70
C TYR A 42 15.90 -3.05 -0.94
N ASP A 43 16.24 -2.16 0.00
CA ASP A 43 17.49 -1.42 0.00
C ASP A 43 18.57 -2.23 0.74
N SER A 44 19.52 -2.81 0.00
CA SER A 44 20.61 -3.60 0.59
C SER A 44 21.60 -2.78 1.44
N LYS A 45 21.58 -1.44 1.37
CA LYS A 45 22.46 -0.58 2.17
C LYS A 45 21.86 -0.28 3.53
N THR A 46 20.53 -0.16 3.62
CA THR A 46 19.82 0.09 4.88
C THR A 46 19.09 -1.13 5.42
N GLU A 47 19.12 -2.26 4.69
CA GLU A 47 18.43 -3.51 5.01
C GLU A 47 16.91 -3.34 5.22
N GLU A 48 16.34 -2.32 4.56
CA GLU A 48 14.95 -1.91 4.75
C GLU A 48 14.18 -1.87 3.42
N TYR A 49 12.88 -2.11 3.50
CA TYR A 49 11.98 -1.93 2.37
C TYR A 49 11.58 -0.47 2.22
N ARG A 50 11.86 0.10 1.04
CA ARG A 50 11.55 1.49 0.72
C ARG A 50 10.39 1.60 -0.26
N PRO A 51 9.48 2.56 -0.06
CA PRO A 51 8.37 2.76 -0.99
C PRO A 51 8.90 3.19 -2.36
N SER A 52 8.31 2.64 -3.42
CA SER A 52 8.54 3.12 -4.79
C SER A 52 7.43 4.08 -5.24
N GLN A 53 7.66 4.75 -6.36
CA GLN A 53 6.61 5.51 -7.04
C GLN A 53 5.51 4.61 -7.65
N LYS A 54 5.73 3.30 -7.73
CA LYS A 54 4.75 2.33 -8.24
C LYS A 54 3.77 1.96 -7.13
N GLY A 55 2.60 2.58 -7.15
CA GLY A 55 1.51 2.27 -6.24
C GLY A 55 0.24 3.00 -6.65
N VAL A 56 -0.87 2.54 -6.11
CA VAL A 56 -2.18 3.18 -6.27
C VAL A 56 -2.76 3.43 -4.88
N THR A 57 -3.39 4.58 -4.73
CA THR A 57 -4.10 4.94 -3.51
C THR A 57 -5.58 5.01 -3.83
N ILE A 58 -6.38 4.23 -3.10
CA ILE A 58 -7.81 4.04 -3.33
C ILE A 58 -8.56 4.71 -2.19
N PRO A 59 -9.43 5.71 -2.44
CA PRO A 59 -10.27 6.28 -1.38
C PRO A 59 -11.14 5.20 -0.73
N LEU A 60 -11.31 5.26 0.59
CA LEU A 60 -12.02 4.23 1.36
C LEU A 60 -13.45 3.99 0.84
N GLU A 61 -14.10 5.00 0.28
CA GLU A 61 -15.45 4.91 -0.31
C GLU A 61 -15.54 3.92 -1.49
N TYR A 62 -14.46 3.72 -2.24
CA TYR A 62 -14.42 2.80 -3.40
C TYR A 62 -13.93 1.39 -3.05
N VAL A 63 -13.56 1.14 -1.79
CA VAL A 63 -13.01 -0.17 -1.38
C VAL A 63 -14.05 -1.28 -1.51
N GLY A 64 -15.32 -1.00 -1.23
CA GLY A 64 -16.39 -1.99 -1.42
C GLY A 64 -16.54 -2.42 -2.88
N GLU A 65 -16.45 -1.46 -3.82
CA GLU A 65 -16.49 -1.75 -5.26
C GLU A 65 -15.26 -2.55 -5.70
N LEU A 66 -14.06 -2.15 -5.23
CA LEU A 66 -12.82 -2.90 -5.48
C LEU A 66 -12.94 -4.36 -5.03
N LEU A 67 -13.41 -4.60 -3.80
CA LEU A 67 -13.59 -5.95 -3.27
C LEU A 67 -14.57 -6.75 -4.14
N SER A 68 -15.70 -6.15 -4.50
CA SER A 68 -16.67 -6.79 -5.39
C SER A 68 -16.07 -7.18 -6.74
N ILE A 69 -15.22 -6.33 -7.33
CA ILE A 69 -14.51 -6.64 -8.58
C ILE A 69 -13.51 -7.80 -8.38
N LEU A 70 -12.77 -7.79 -7.27
CA LEU A 70 -11.78 -8.83 -6.96
C LEU A 70 -12.42 -10.19 -6.65
N GLU A 71 -13.59 -10.21 -6.00
CA GLU A 71 -14.36 -11.43 -5.75
C GLU A 71 -14.79 -12.13 -7.05
N ASN A 72 -14.90 -11.41 -8.18
CA ASN A 72 -15.21 -12.01 -9.49
C ASN A 72 -13.98 -12.62 -10.20
N VAL A 73 -12.79 -12.53 -9.62
CA VAL A 73 -11.56 -13.06 -10.21
C VAL A 73 -11.35 -14.56 -9.87
N GLU A 74 -12.09 -15.08 -8.88
CA GLU A 74 -12.10 -16.49 -8.47
C GLU A 74 -13.35 -17.26 -8.94
#